data_AF-A0A3P6EZT9-F1
#
_entry.id   AF-A0A3P6EZT9-F1
#
_cell.length_a   1.000
_cell.length_b   1.000
_cell.length_c   1.000
_cell.angle_alpha   90.00
_cell.angle_beta   90.00
_cell.angle_gamma   90.00
#
_symmetry.space_group_name_H-M   'P 1'
#
loop_
_entity.id
_entity.type
_entity.pdbx_description
1 polymer ?
#
loop_
_entity_poly.entity_id
_entity_poly.type
_entity_poly.pdbx_seq_one_letter_code
_entity_poly.pdbx_strand_id
1 'polypeptide(L)'
;MYLHKDSDGRVAPKKKGRIVGIGSVNEVAKATSSYTSRRDEETAQMKAQMDSQKAQMDSQQVRLDSLEDLLDVMAVGNPVMQRMLSERRAALGMPPRDPQESDPTRQQPSNPTNYFDNM
;
A
#
# COMPACT_ATOMS: atom_id res chain seq x y z
N MET A 1 -82.70 19.87 -30.54
CA MET A 1 -82.93 18.70 -31.41
C MET A 1 -81.72 18.62 -32.35
N TYR A 2 -80.73 17.73 -32.30
CA TYR A 2 -80.54 16.43 -31.64
C TYR A 2 -79.05 16.23 -31.31
N LEU A 3 -78.79 15.50 -30.21
CA LEU A 3 -77.52 14.85 -29.90
C LEU A 3 -77.27 13.75 -30.94
N HIS A 4 -76.10 13.73 -31.58
CA HIS A 4 -75.60 12.50 -32.21
C HIS A 4 -74.61 11.85 -31.24
N LYS A 5 -75.10 10.85 -30.52
CA LYS A 5 -74.35 9.96 -29.66
C LYS A 5 -74.09 8.70 -30.47
N ASP A 6 -72.82 8.34 -30.63
CA ASP A 6 -72.43 7.06 -31.19
C ASP A 6 -72.92 5.94 -30.27
N SER A 7 -73.50 4.91 -30.85
CA SER A 7 -74.39 3.91 -30.23
C SER A 7 -73.73 2.94 -29.23
N ASP A 8 -72.47 3.15 -28.85
CA ASP A 8 -71.69 2.10 -28.16
C ASP A 8 -71.06 2.55 -26.82
N GLY A 9 -71.14 3.83 -26.44
CA GLY A 9 -70.78 4.29 -25.09
C GLY A 9 -69.36 3.98 -24.58
N ARG A 10 -68.41 3.56 -25.43
CA ARG A 10 -67.04 3.21 -25.00
C ARG A 10 -66.05 4.30 -25.38
N VAL A 11 -65.60 5.07 -24.38
CA VAL A 11 -64.35 5.84 -24.46
C VAL A 11 -63.18 4.86 -24.47
N ALA A 12 -62.61 4.61 -25.64
CA ALA A 12 -61.39 3.83 -25.78
C ALA A 12 -60.23 4.52 -25.01
N PRO A 13 -59.47 3.81 -24.14
CA PRO A 13 -58.33 4.41 -23.47
C PRO A 13 -57.25 4.77 -24.51
N LYS A 14 -56.91 6.06 -24.62
CA LYS A 14 -55.78 6.52 -25.43
C LYS A 14 -54.52 5.78 -24.96
N LYS A 15 -53.79 5.16 -25.91
CA LYS A 15 -52.50 4.49 -25.68
C LYS A 15 -51.54 5.45 -24.97
N LYS A 16 -51.37 5.28 -23.65
CA LYS A 16 -50.27 5.91 -22.90
C LYS A 16 -49.02 5.09 -23.19
N GLY A 17 -48.21 5.57 -24.14
CA GLY A 17 -46.90 4.99 -24.41
C GLY A 17 -46.07 4.99 -23.13
N ARG A 18 -45.60 3.82 -22.70
CA ARG A 18 -44.67 3.68 -21.58
C ARG A 18 -43.32 4.22 -22.05
N ILE A 19 -42.99 5.46 -21.72
CA ILE A 19 -41.64 5.98 -21.90
C ILE A 19 -40.75 5.18 -20.96
N VAL A 20 -39.93 4.28 -21.52
CA VAL A 20 -38.80 3.70 -20.82
C VAL A 20 -37.74 4.79 -20.84
N GLY A 21 -37.68 5.59 -19.77
CA GLY A 21 -36.75 6.71 -19.68
C GLY A 21 -35.32 6.20 -19.76
N ILE A 22 -34.61 6.60 -20.82
CA ILE A 22 -33.15 6.51 -20.85
C ILE A 22 -32.67 7.46 -19.74
N GLY A 23 -31.82 6.98 -18.82
CA GLY A 23 -31.40 7.72 -17.63
C GLY A 23 -30.92 9.13 -17.97
N SER A 24 -31.22 10.10 -17.09
CA SER A 24 -30.80 11.48 -17.33
C SER A 24 -29.27 11.57 -17.33
N VAL A 25 -28.74 12.54 -18.08
CA VAL A 25 -27.29 12.81 -18.16
C VAL A 25 -26.66 12.96 -16.77
N ASN A 26 -27.42 13.49 -15.80
CA ASN A 26 -26.98 13.65 -14.41
C ASN A 26 -26.77 12.31 -13.68
N GLU A 27 -27.62 11.30 -13.93
CA GLU A 27 -27.45 9.98 -13.32
C GLU A 27 -26.24 9.23 -13.94
N VAL A 28 -25.97 9.42 -15.24
CA VAL A 28 -24.78 8.87 -15.89
C VAL A 28 -23.51 9.52 -15.34
N ALA A 29 -23.50 10.84 -15.16
CA ALA A 29 -22.38 11.56 -14.56
C ALA A 29 -22.13 11.11 -13.11
N LYS A 30 -23.19 10.95 -12.31
CA LYS A 30 -23.10 10.46 -10.92
C LYS A 30 -22.62 9.02 -10.83
N ALA A 31 -23.09 8.13 -11.72
CA ALA A 31 -22.60 6.75 -11.78
C ALA A 31 -21.11 6.69 -12.18
N THR A 32 -20.71 7.54 -13.12
CA THR A 32 -19.31 7.64 -13.58
C THR A 32 -18.41 8.19 -12.46
N SER A 33 -18.85 9.26 -11.78
CA SER A 33 -18.19 9.86 -10.61
C SER A 33 -18.09 8.87 -9.43
N SER A 34 -19.14 8.10 -9.16
CA SER A 34 -19.13 7.07 -8.11
C SER A 34 -18.18 5.93 -8.44
N TYR A 35 -18.06 5.55 -9.71
CA TYR A 35 -17.13 4.50 -10.13
C TYR A 35 -15.67 4.93 -9.98
N THR A 36 -15.33 6.16 -10.40
CA THR A 36 -13.96 6.69 -10.23
C THR A 36 -13.61 6.88 -8.76
N SER A 37 -14.55 7.38 -7.93
CA SER A 37 -14.34 7.51 -6.48
C SER A 37 -14.03 6.18 -5.80
N ARG A 38 -14.79 5.12 -6.12
CA ARG A 38 -14.53 3.78 -5.58
C ARG A 38 -13.16 3.25 -5.96
N ARG A 39 -12.75 3.45 -7.22
CA ARG A 39 -11.42 3.04 -7.69
C ARG A 39 -10.30 3.77 -6.97
N ASP A 40 -10.46 5.07 -6.73
CA ASP A 40 -9.46 5.87 -6.01
C ASP A 40 -9.37 5.45 -4.54
N GLU A 41 -10.50 5.20 -3.87
CA GLU A 41 -10.56 4.71 -2.50
C GLU A 41 -9.93 3.30 -2.34
N GLU A 42 -10.23 2.37 -3.24
CA GLU A 42 -9.63 1.04 -3.27
C GLU A 42 -8.11 1.11 -3.45
N THR A 43 -7.64 1.99 -4.34
CA THR A 43 -6.21 2.21 -4.58
C THR A 43 -5.53 2.82 -3.36
N ALA A 44 -6.17 3.80 -2.70
CA ALA A 44 -5.67 4.40 -1.46
C ALA A 44 -5.58 3.37 -0.32
N GLN A 45 -6.58 2.50 -0.19
CA GLN A 45 -6.57 1.42 0.80
C GLN A 45 -5.45 0.41 0.54
N MET A 46 -5.27 -0.04 -0.70
CA MET A 46 -4.18 -0.94 -1.05
C MET A 46 -2.81 -0.31 -0.77
N LYS A 47 -2.64 0.97 -1.13
CA LYS A 47 -1.40 1.70 -0.85
C LYS A 47 -1.13 1.78 0.65
N ALA A 48 -2.13 2.16 1.45
CA ALA A 48 -1.99 2.23 2.90
C ALA A 48 -1.64 0.87 3.53
N GLN A 49 -2.20 -0.23 3.01
CA GLN A 49 -1.86 -1.58 3.46
C GLN A 49 -0.40 -1.94 3.10
N MET A 50 0.03 -1.65 1.88
CA MET A 50 1.42 -1.88 1.45
C MET A 50 2.41 -1.04 2.27
N ASP A 51 2.10 0.23 2.51
CA ASP A 51 2.94 1.13 3.31
C ASP A 51 3.04 0.63 4.77
N SER A 52 1.92 0.15 5.33
CA SER A 52 1.90 -0.45 6.68
C SER A 52 2.70 -1.75 6.74
N GLN A 53 2.56 -2.64 5.75
CA GLN A 53 3.33 -3.88 5.69
C GLN A 53 4.83 -3.60 5.53
N LYS A 54 5.18 -2.63 4.67
CA LYS A 54 6.57 -2.19 4.50
C LYS A 54 7.14 -1.66 5.81
N ALA A 55 6.43 -0.77 6.49
CA ALA A 55 6.88 -0.25 7.78
C ALA A 55 7.06 -1.36 8.84
N GLN A 56 6.20 -2.38 8.83
CA GLN A 56 6.35 -3.53 9.71
C GLN A 56 7.58 -4.38 9.36
N MET A 57 7.83 -4.64 8.06
CA MET A 57 9.03 -5.35 7.62
C MET A 57 10.30 -4.58 7.96
N ASP A 58 10.32 -3.26 7.72
CA ASP A 58 11.45 -2.40 8.03
C ASP A 58 11.73 -2.40 9.55
N SER A 59 10.68 -2.34 10.39
CA SER A 59 10.82 -2.47 11.85
C SER A 59 11.35 -3.83 12.28
N GLN A 60 10.87 -4.92 11.65
CA GLN A 60 11.38 -6.26 11.93
C GLN A 60 12.85 -6.40 11.54
N GLN A 61 13.25 -5.82 10.40
CA GLN A 61 14.63 -5.84 9.93
C GLN A 61 15.57 -5.15 10.94
N VAL A 62 15.19 -3.97 11.45
CA VAL A 62 15.97 -3.26 12.48
C VAL A 62 16.11 -4.09 13.76
N ARG A 63 15.03 -4.76 14.18
CA ARG A 63 15.09 -5.62 15.38
C ARG A 63 15.99 -6.84 15.18
N LEU A 64 15.97 -7.46 13.99
CA LEU A 64 16.82 -8.60 13.68
C LEU A 64 18.28 -8.20 13.57
N ASP A 65 18.57 -7.06 12.95
CA ASP A 65 19.93 -6.51 12.85
C ASP A 65 20.54 -6.22 14.23
N SER A 66 19.78 -5.54 15.10
CA SER A 66 20.22 -5.28 16.48
C SER A 66 20.40 -6.57 17.30
N LEU A 67 19.58 -7.60 17.06
CA LEU A 67 19.74 -8.89 17.70
C LEU A 67 21.00 -9.61 17.19
N GLU A 68 21.28 -9.52 15.91
CA GLU A 68 22.49 -10.08 15.30
C GLU A 68 23.75 -9.40 15.87
N ASP A 69 23.76 -8.07 16.01
CA ASP A 69 24.87 -7.34 16.64
C ASP A 69 25.10 -7.78 18.09
N LEU A 70 24.02 -8.00 18.87
CA LEU A 70 24.14 -8.51 20.23
C LEU A 70 24.74 -9.92 20.27
N LEU A 71 24.36 -10.79 19.34
CA LEU A 71 24.94 -12.13 19.21
C LEU A 71 26.42 -12.07 18.87
N ASP A 72 26.83 -11.15 18.00
CA ASP A 72 28.24 -10.93 17.67
C ASP A 72 29.04 -10.49 18.89
N VAL A 73 28.54 -9.54 19.68
CA VAL A 73 29.17 -9.10 20.94
C VAL A 73 29.34 -10.26 21.93
N MET A 74 28.31 -11.11 22.09
CA MET A 74 28.40 -12.27 22.99
C MET A 74 29.38 -13.35 22.48
N ALA A 75 29.59 -13.41 21.17
CA ALA A 75 30.53 -14.34 20.56
C ALA A 75 31.98 -13.83 20.62
N VAL A 76 32.22 -12.55 20.97
CA VAL A 76 33.57 -12.02 21.19
C VAL A 76 34.23 -12.80 22.33
N GLY A 77 35.32 -13.49 22.01
CA GLY A 77 36.05 -14.33 22.97
C GLY A 77 35.46 -15.72 23.22
N ASN A 78 34.40 -16.11 22.51
CA ASN A 78 33.84 -17.47 22.58
C ASN A 78 33.94 -18.17 21.20
N PRO A 79 34.98 -19.01 20.98
CA PRO A 79 35.21 -19.64 19.67
C PRO A 79 34.13 -20.65 19.28
N VAL A 80 33.47 -21.30 20.26
CA VAL A 80 32.38 -22.24 20.00
C VAL A 80 31.15 -21.48 19.49
N MET A 81 30.82 -20.35 20.12
CA MET A 81 29.69 -19.52 19.72
C MET A 81 29.92 -18.88 18.35
N GLN A 82 31.14 -18.40 18.06
CA GLN A 82 31.47 -17.87 16.73
C GLN A 82 31.25 -18.93 15.64
N ARG A 83 31.76 -20.15 15.85
CA ARG A 83 31.56 -21.24 14.89
C ARG A 83 30.08 -21.53 14.66
N MET A 84 29.28 -21.64 15.73
CA MET A 84 27.84 -21.86 15.62
C MET A 84 27.14 -20.74 14.85
N LEU A 85 27.49 -19.48 15.10
CA LEU A 85 26.91 -18.33 14.37
C LEU A 85 27.31 -18.33 12.89
N SER A 86 28.57 -18.62 12.56
CA SER A 86 29.03 -18.74 11.19
C SER A 86 28.27 -19.83 10.42
N GLU A 87 28.05 -21.00 11.04
CA GLU A 87 27.28 -22.09 10.46
C GLU A 87 25.80 -21.70 10.26
N ARG A 88 25.20 -20.99 11.22
CA ARG A 88 23.82 -20.49 11.11
C ARG A 88 23.67 -19.43 10.00
N ARG A 89 24.61 -18.49 9.88
CA ARG A 89 24.63 -17.49 8.80
C ARG A 89 24.69 -18.15 7.42
N ALA A 90 25.58 -19.13 7.26
CA ALA A 90 25.70 -19.89 6.01
C ALA A 90 24.39 -20.62 5.66
N ALA A 91 23.72 -21.22 6.64
CA ALA A 91 22.43 -21.88 6.43
C ALA A 91 21.29 -20.92 6.05
N LEU A 92 21.35 -19.67 6.52
CA LEU A 92 20.40 -18.61 6.19
C LEU A 92 20.77 -17.83 4.92
N GLY A 93 21.89 -18.17 4.27
CA GLY A 93 22.40 -17.44 3.10
C GLY A 93 22.86 -16.02 3.43
N MET A 94 23.15 -15.73 4.70
CA MET A 94 23.62 -14.44 5.17
C MET A 94 25.14 -14.31 4.90
N PRO A 95 25.62 -13.10 4.55
CA PRO A 95 27.04 -12.88 4.38
C PRO A 95 27.78 -13.08 5.72
N PRO A 96 29.03 -13.56 5.70
CA PRO A 96 29.89 -13.52 6.87
C PRO A 96 30.07 -12.06 7.32
N ARG A 97 29.81 -11.75 8.59
CA ARG A 97 30.18 -10.47 9.18
C ARG A 97 31.57 -10.54 9.79
N ASP A 98 32.38 -9.53 9.53
CA ASP A 98 33.64 -9.32 10.22
C ASP A 98 33.35 -8.73 11.62
N PRO A 99 33.95 -9.25 12.70
CA PRO A 99 33.79 -8.70 14.05
C PRO A 99 34.16 -7.22 14.20
N GLN A 100 34.87 -6.63 13.23
CA GLN A 100 35.19 -5.20 13.17
C GLN A 100 34.06 -4.32 12.63
N GLU A 101 33.06 -4.87 11.92
CA GLU A 101 31.97 -4.08 11.32
C GLU A 101 30.94 -3.64 12.36
N SER A 102 30.74 -4.42 13.42
CA SER A 102 29.81 -4.10 14.52
C SER A 102 30.42 -3.20 15.60
N ASP A 103 31.59 -2.58 15.35
CA ASP A 103 32.16 -1.58 16.26
C ASP A 103 31.33 -0.28 16.22
N PRO A 104 30.58 0.07 17.29
CA PRO A 104 29.75 1.27 17.33
C PRO A 104 30.57 2.57 17.27
N THR A 105 31.90 2.47 17.37
CA THR A 105 32.83 3.60 17.28
C THR A 105 33.27 3.90 15.84
N ARG A 106 32.95 3.03 14.88
CA ARG A 106 33.25 3.23 13.44
C ARG A 106 32.25 4.21 12.83
N GLN A 107 32.30 5.46 13.30
CA GLN A 107 31.75 6.61 12.59
C GLN A 107 32.28 6.55 11.16
N GLN A 108 31.38 6.42 10.17
CA GLN A 108 31.77 6.69 8.79
C GLN A 108 32.45 8.07 8.78
N PRO A 109 33.63 8.24 8.15
CA PRO A 109 34.21 9.55 8.01
C PRO A 109 33.18 10.41 7.27
N SER A 110 32.53 11.31 8.00
CA SER A 110 31.65 12.33 7.43
C SER A 110 32.56 13.16 6.55
N ASN A 111 32.50 12.90 5.25
CA ASN A 111 33.26 13.65 4.27
C ASN A 111 32.82 15.11 4.42
N PRO A 112 33.65 16.02 4.96
CA PRO A 112 33.23 17.40 5.06
C PRO A 112 33.47 17.96 3.65
N THR A 113 32.42 17.93 2.82
CA THR A 113 32.42 18.73 1.60
C THR A 113 32.43 20.19 2.05
N ASN A 114 33.64 20.73 2.14
CA ASN A 114 33.96 22.05 2.62
C ASN A 114 33.50 23.05 1.53
N TYR A 115 32.22 23.44 1.58
CA TYR A 115 31.60 24.39 0.66
C TYR A 115 31.71 25.85 1.10
N PHE A 116 32.38 26.14 2.23
CA PHE A 116 32.39 27.47 2.86
C PHE A 116 33.77 28.16 2.87
N ASP A 117 34.54 28.03 1.79
CA ASP A 117 35.83 28.75 1.63
C ASP A 117 35.80 29.78 0.48
N ASN A 118 34.62 30.34 0.19
CA ASN A 118 34.43 31.41 -0.80
C ASN A 118 33.34 32.41 -0.35
N MET A 119 33.61 33.21 0.67
CA MET A 119 33.02 34.55 0.85
C MET A 119 34.08 35.54 1.31
#